data_AF-A0A8X7TGX7-F1
#
_entry.id   AF-A0A8X7TGX7-F1
#
_cell.length_a   1.000
_cell.length_b   1.000
_cell.length_c   1.000
_cell.angle_alpha   90.00
_cell.angle_beta   90.00
_cell.angle_gamma   90.00
#
_symmetry.space_group_name_H-M   'P 1'
#
loop_
_entity.id
_entity.type
_entity.pdbx_description
1 polymer ?
#
loop_
_entity_poly.entity_id
_entity_poly.type
_entity_poly.pdbx_seq_one_letter_code
_entity_poly.pdbx_strand_id
1 'polypeptide(L)'
;CVQTAIVEIATNCSLNKAAVTYYEECMVRYSNVSFFSVLEVRPSIVRYSLRSAPNSDTFNETLADKFIQLILNVSSSSLVPYFVEDQERVTQVEGSYEFESMVQCSPGLDRFNCT
;
A
#
# COMPACT_ATOMS: atom_id res chain seq x y z
N CYS A 1 -12.40 1.07 10.16
CA CYS A 1 -12.04 0.22 9.01
C CYS A 1 -12.22 -1.28 9.31
N VAL A 2 -11.41 -1.90 10.18
CA VAL A 2 -11.36 -3.37 10.36
C VAL A 2 -12.73 -4.02 10.65
N GLN A 3 -13.55 -3.44 11.53
CA GLN A 3 -14.87 -4.00 11.86
C GLN A 3 -15.79 -4.09 10.63
N THR A 4 -15.84 -3.04 9.82
CA THR A 4 -16.59 -3.01 8.55
C THR A 4 -16.06 -4.07 7.59
N ALA A 5 -14.74 -4.12 7.41
CA ALA A 5 -14.07 -5.06 6.53
C ALA A 5 -14.37 -6.52 6.88
N ILE A 6 -14.41 -6.86 8.18
CA ILE A 6 -14.77 -8.20 8.67
C ILE A 6 -16.21 -8.56 8.33
N VAL A 7 -17.16 -7.63 8.51
CA VAL A 7 -18.58 -7.88 8.18
C VAL A 7 -18.72 -8.13 6.68
N GLU A 8 -18.15 -7.25 5.85
CA GLU A 8 -18.26 -7.35 4.39
C GLU A 8 -17.61 -8.61 3.84
N ILE A 9 -16.38 -8.95 4.27
CA ILE A 9 -15.69 -10.14 3.78
C ILE A 9 -16.40 -11.43 4.21
N ALA A 10 -17.00 -11.46 5.40
CA ALA A 10 -17.79 -12.61 5.85
C ALA A 10 -19.09 -12.77 5.05
N THR A 11 -19.76 -11.67 4.71
CA THR A 11 -20.99 -11.70 3.91
C THR A 11 -20.71 -12.08 2.44
N ASN A 12 -19.71 -11.46 1.81
CA ASN A 12 -19.46 -11.62 0.38
C ASN A 12 -18.67 -12.89 0.03
N CYS A 13 -17.94 -13.47 0.99
CA CYS A 13 -17.09 -14.65 0.77
C CYS A 13 -17.45 -15.83 1.68
N SER A 14 -18.72 -15.96 2.08
CA SER A 14 -19.20 -16.90 3.11
C SER A 14 -18.84 -18.38 2.92
N LEU A 15 -18.60 -18.84 1.70
CA LEU A 15 -18.24 -20.23 1.38
C LEU A 15 -16.76 -20.43 1.04
N ASN A 16 -15.96 -19.37 1.04
CA ASN A 16 -14.55 -19.43 0.67
C ASN A 16 -13.69 -19.79 1.89
N LYS A 17 -12.66 -20.63 1.67
CA LYS A 17 -11.69 -20.98 2.71
C LYS A 17 -10.58 -19.94 2.87
N ALA A 18 -10.47 -19.02 1.92
CA ALA A 18 -9.56 -17.90 1.95
C ALA A 18 -10.18 -16.70 1.24
N ALA A 19 -9.98 -15.51 1.77
CA ALA A 19 -10.37 -14.26 1.14
C ALA A 19 -9.52 -13.10 1.68
N VAL A 20 -9.48 -12.02 0.92
CA VAL A 20 -8.91 -10.74 1.36
C VAL A 20 -9.79 -9.60 0.88
N THR A 21 -9.87 -8.55 1.70
CA THR A 21 -10.50 -7.28 1.35
C THR A 21 -9.53 -6.14 1.62
N TYR A 22 -9.58 -5.11 0.76
CA TYR A 22 -8.67 -3.96 0.77
C TYR A 22 -9.49 -2.67 0.86
N TYR A 23 -9.17 -1.85 1.85
CA TYR A 23 -9.59 -0.45 2.01
C TYR A 23 -8.35 0.44 1.97
N GLU A 24 -8.56 1.75 1.89
CA GLU A 24 -7.47 2.73 1.94
C GLU A 24 -6.73 2.67 3.29
N GLU A 25 -7.47 2.45 4.38
CA GLU A 25 -6.91 2.48 5.74
C GLU A 25 -6.61 1.09 6.32
N CYS A 26 -7.09 0.00 5.70
CA CYS A 26 -6.83 -1.35 6.21
C CYS A 26 -7.02 -2.48 5.18
N MET A 27 -6.36 -3.61 5.45
CA MET A 27 -6.59 -4.89 4.76
C MET A 27 -7.01 -5.95 5.78
N VAL A 28 -7.99 -6.78 5.45
CA VAL A 28 -8.36 -7.96 6.24
C VAL A 28 -8.26 -9.21 5.37
N ARG A 29 -7.54 -10.23 5.86
CA ARG A 29 -7.30 -11.49 5.15
C ARG A 29 -7.49 -12.68 6.08
N TYR A 30 -8.14 -13.73 5.58
CA TYR A 30 -8.17 -15.05 6.21
C TYR A 30 -7.84 -16.15 5.18
N SER A 31 -7.37 -17.29 5.66
CA SER A 31 -7.06 -18.46 4.85
C SER A 31 -7.02 -19.72 5.72
N ASN A 32 -7.36 -20.87 5.14
CA ASN A 32 -7.15 -22.18 5.76
C ASN A 32 -5.71 -22.69 5.61
N VAL A 33 -4.85 -21.95 4.90
CA VAL A 33 -3.41 -22.20 4.76
C VAL A 33 -2.67 -21.03 5.39
N SER A 34 -1.63 -21.31 6.19
CA SER A 34 -0.80 -20.27 6.81
C SER A 34 -0.10 -19.43 5.74
N PHE A 35 -0.17 -18.11 5.87
CA PHE A 35 0.51 -17.12 5.02
C PHE A 35 1.40 -16.17 5.84
N PHE A 36 1.55 -16.42 7.15
CA PHE A 36 2.42 -15.62 8.00
C PHE A 36 3.88 -15.81 7.56
N SER A 37 4.60 -14.70 7.38
CA SER A 37 6.00 -14.68 6.94
C SER A 37 6.26 -15.32 5.57
N VAL A 38 5.22 -15.55 4.77
CA VAL A 38 5.35 -16.04 3.39
C VAL A 38 5.17 -14.85 2.45
N LEU A 39 6.15 -14.63 1.56
CA LEU A 39 6.03 -13.63 0.50
C LEU A 39 4.97 -14.08 -0.51
N GLU A 40 3.86 -13.34 -0.55
CA GLU A 40 2.80 -13.54 -1.53
C GLU A 40 2.43 -12.20 -2.16
N VAL A 41 2.64 -12.10 -3.47
CA VAL A 41 2.31 -10.90 -4.26
C VAL A 41 0.88 -10.95 -4.84
N ARG A 42 0.13 -12.01 -4.54
CA ARG A 42 -1.24 -12.21 -5.02
C ARG A 42 -2.16 -12.74 -3.91
N PRO A 43 -3.45 -12.37 -3.94
CA PRO A 43 -4.06 -11.41 -4.88
C PRO A 43 -3.61 -9.96 -4.62
N SER A 44 -3.81 -9.08 -5.60
CA SER A 44 -3.46 -7.66 -5.52
C SER A 44 -4.54 -6.81 -6.20
N ILE A 45 -4.73 -5.58 -5.74
CA ILE A 45 -5.66 -4.60 -6.34
C ILE A 45 -4.91 -3.33 -6.69
N VAL A 46 -5.29 -2.70 -7.81
CA VAL A 46 -4.81 -1.37 -8.19
C VAL A 46 -6.03 -0.48 -8.39
N ARG A 47 -6.02 0.71 -7.81
CA ARG A 47 -7.03 1.75 -8.02
C ARG A 47 -6.37 2.96 -8.65
N TYR A 48 -7.02 3.52 -9.66
CA TYR A 48 -6.54 4.70 -10.38
C TYR A 48 -7.44 5.90 -10.07
N SER A 49 -6.84 7.09 -10.00
CA SER A 49 -7.59 8.33 -9.96
C SER A 49 -8.30 8.57 -11.29
N LEU A 50 -9.54 9.08 -11.24
CA LEU A 50 -10.25 9.57 -12.44
C LEU A 50 -9.79 10.97 -12.86
N ARG A 51 -8.96 11.63 -12.04
CA ARG A 51 -8.40 12.96 -12.33
C ARG A 51 -7.02 12.79 -12.93
N SER A 52 -6.74 13.57 -13.97
CA SER A 52 -5.40 13.68 -14.55
C SER A 52 -4.42 14.30 -13.56
N ALA A 53 -3.18 13.83 -13.57
CA ALA A 53 -2.09 14.50 -12.90
C ALA A 53 -1.83 15.88 -13.55
N PRO A 54 -1.31 16.87 -12.80
CA PRO A 54 -1.04 18.22 -13.34
C PRO A 54 -0.11 18.20 -14.55
N ASN A 55 1.09 17.60 -14.40
CA ASN A 55 2.04 17.30 -15.47
C ASN A 55 2.42 15.83 -15.36
N SER A 56 2.05 15.02 -16.36
CA SER A 56 2.21 13.57 -16.26
C SER A 56 3.67 13.12 -16.21
N ASP A 57 4.57 13.78 -16.90
CA ASP A 57 5.97 13.36 -16.98
C ASP A 57 6.67 13.61 -15.64
N THR A 58 6.62 14.84 -15.16
CA THR A 58 7.22 15.21 -13.86
C THR A 58 6.56 14.46 -12.70
N PHE A 59 5.24 14.23 -12.76
CA PHE A 59 4.54 13.45 -11.74
C PHE A 59 5.00 12.01 -11.72
N ASN A 60 5.19 11.38 -12.90
CA ASN A 60 5.68 10.01 -13.00
C ASN A 60 7.11 9.88 -12.51
N GLU A 61 7.99 10.85 -12.82
CA GLU A 61 9.35 10.90 -12.29
C GLU A 61 9.35 11.02 -10.76
N THR A 62 8.59 11.98 -10.22
CA THR A 62 8.45 12.16 -8.77
C THR A 62 7.92 10.89 -8.10
N LEU A 63 6.91 10.26 -8.69
CA LEU A 63 6.32 9.03 -8.19
C LEU A 63 7.36 7.90 -8.12
N ALA A 64 8.09 7.67 -9.21
CA ALA A 64 9.10 6.61 -9.25
C ALA A 64 10.18 6.82 -8.19
N ASP A 65 10.74 8.03 -8.10
CA ASP A 65 11.78 8.35 -7.14
C ASP A 65 11.30 8.18 -5.69
N LYS A 66 10.09 8.67 -5.38
CA LYS A 66 9.51 8.57 -4.03
C LYS A 66 9.26 7.13 -3.60
N PHE A 67 8.65 6.32 -4.45
CA PHE A 67 8.39 4.92 -4.11
C PHE A 67 9.68 4.12 -3.97
N ILE A 68 10.72 4.38 -4.78
CA ILE A 68 12.04 3.74 -4.60
C ILE A 68 12.60 4.06 -3.20
N GLN A 69 12.58 5.32 -2.79
CA GLN A 69 13.09 5.73 -1.46
C GLN A 69 12.27 5.11 -0.31
N LEU A 70 10.93 5.14 -0.42
CA LEU A 70 10.04 4.58 0.60
C LEU A 70 10.23 3.07 0.75
N ILE A 71 10.35 2.32 -0.35
CA ILE A 71 10.56 0.87 -0.35
C ILE A 71 11.89 0.51 0.33
N LEU A 72 12.96 1.28 0.08
CA LEU A 72 14.24 1.05 0.76
C LEU A 72 14.13 1.32 2.27
N ASN A 73 13.30 2.28 2.67
CA ASN A 73 13.18 2.71 4.05
C ASN A 73 12.17 1.92 4.89
N VAL A 74 11.16 1.27 4.28
CA VAL A 74 10.06 0.61 5.01
C VAL A 74 10.51 -0.53 5.92
N SER A 75 11.60 -1.20 5.55
CA SER A 75 12.22 -2.27 6.35
C SER A 75 13.15 -1.76 7.46
N SER A 76 13.48 -0.46 7.45
CA SER A 76 14.44 0.20 8.35
C SER A 76 13.79 1.16 9.35
N SER A 77 12.51 1.53 9.14
CA SER A 77 11.76 2.44 10.00
C SER A 77 11.65 1.92 11.44
N SER A 78 12.15 2.70 12.39
CA SER A 78 12.24 2.34 13.81
C SER A 78 10.99 2.70 14.63
N LEU A 79 10.10 3.55 14.10
CA LEU A 79 8.94 4.09 14.83
C LEU A 79 7.66 3.28 14.58
N VAL A 80 7.42 2.87 13.34
CA VAL A 80 6.35 1.93 12.96
C VAL A 80 6.97 0.92 12.01
N PRO A 81 7.30 -0.30 12.48
CA PRO A 81 7.89 -1.29 11.60
C PRO A 81 6.90 -1.60 10.48
N TYR A 82 7.40 -1.70 9.25
CA TYR A 82 6.62 -2.08 8.05
C TYR A 82 5.66 -1.01 7.52
N PHE A 83 5.75 0.26 7.95
CA PHE A 83 4.98 1.36 7.38
C PHE A 83 5.83 2.64 7.32
N VAL A 84 5.81 3.31 6.16
CA VAL A 84 6.43 4.64 5.97
C VAL A 84 5.53 5.49 5.09
N GLU A 85 5.40 6.75 5.48
CA GLU A 85 4.75 7.81 4.71
C GLU A 85 5.76 8.91 4.39
N ASP A 86 5.53 9.63 3.30
CA ASP A 86 6.27 10.84 2.94
C ASP A 86 5.32 11.86 2.33
N GLN A 87 5.61 13.13 2.60
CA GLN A 87 4.88 14.27 2.08
C GLN A 87 5.86 15.33 1.60
N GLU A 88 5.71 15.75 0.35
CA GLU A 88 6.54 16.79 -0.25
C GLU A 88 5.71 17.77 -1.08
N ARG A 89 6.06 19.05 -1.01
CA ARG A 89 5.56 20.06 -1.93
C ARG A 89 6.39 20.10 -3.21
N VAL A 90 5.82 19.65 -4.31
CA VAL A 90 6.46 19.69 -5.63
C VAL A 90 6.15 21.01 -6.32
N THR A 91 7.19 21.71 -6.77
CA THR A 91 7.06 22.97 -7.52
C THR A 91 7.44 22.77 -8.99
N GLN A 92 6.64 23.31 -9.89
CA GLN A 92 6.78 23.21 -11.34
C GLN A 92 6.49 24.58 -11.97
N VAL A 93 6.76 24.70 -13.28
CA VAL A 93 6.53 25.94 -14.03
C VAL A 93 5.06 26.37 -13.98
N GLU A 94 4.13 25.42 -14.02
CA GLU A 94 2.68 25.65 -14.07
C GLU A 94 2.04 25.84 -12.69
N GLY A 95 2.78 25.60 -11.61
CA GLY A 95 2.26 25.68 -10.25
C GLY A 95 2.94 24.71 -9.29
N SER A 96 2.27 24.40 -8.18
CA SER A 96 2.81 23.49 -7.17
C SER A 96 1.70 22.65 -6.55
N TYR A 97 2.01 21.42 -6.17
CA TYR A 97 1.10 20.51 -5.49
C TYR A 97 1.78 19.82 -4.31
N GLU A 98 0.97 19.33 -3.38
CA GLU A 98 1.41 18.43 -2.32
C GLU A 98 1.36 17.00 -2.85
N PHE A 99 2.46 16.27 -2.68
CA PHE A 99 2.60 14.87 -3.04
C PHE A 99 2.70 14.05 -1.76
N GLU A 100 1.68 13.23 -1.51
CA GLU A 100 1.62 12.32 -0.37
C GLU A 100 1.78 10.89 -0.87
N SER A 101 2.61 10.10 -0.20
CA SER A 101 2.89 8.72 -0.56
C SER A 101 3.10 7.85 0.66
N MET A 102 2.75 6.57 0.56
CA MET A 102 2.87 5.61 1.65
C MET A 102 3.21 4.22 1.11
N VAL A 103 4.01 3.48 1.87
CA VAL A 103 4.34 2.07 1.62
C VAL A 103 4.14 1.30 2.92
N GLN A 104 3.50 0.14 2.81
CA GLN A 104 3.26 -0.76 3.93
C GLN A 104 3.60 -2.22 3.56
N CYS A 105 4.34 -2.89 4.43
CA CYS A 105 4.58 -4.33 4.37
C CYS A 105 3.71 -5.08 5.38
N SER A 106 3.47 -6.36 5.11
CA SER A 106 2.85 -7.26 6.09
C SER A 106 3.81 -7.49 7.26
N PRO A 107 3.39 -7.29 8.54
CA PRO A 107 4.31 -7.32 9.69
C PRO A 107 5.07 -8.63 9.96
N GLY A 108 4.73 -9.70 9.24
CA GLY A 108 5.42 -10.99 9.34
C GLY A 108 6.56 -11.18 8.33
N LEU A 109 6.71 -10.31 7.33
CA LEU A 109 7.77 -10.44 6.31
C LEU A 109 9.11 -9.97 6.87
N ASP A 110 10.19 -10.64 6.47
CA ASP A 110 11.53 -10.16 6.76
C ASP A 110 11.89 -8.93 5.89
N ARG A 111 13.05 -8.33 6.15
CA ARG A 111 13.49 -7.13 5.44
C ARG A 111 13.65 -7.37 3.94
N PHE A 112 14.18 -8.53 3.54
CA PHE A 112 14.43 -8.86 2.14
C PHE A 112 13.15 -9.05 1.34
N ASN A 113 12.11 -9.62 1.95
CA ASN A 113 10.81 -9.82 1.31
C ASN A 113 9.91 -8.59 1.38
N CYS A 114 10.30 -7.54 2.11
CA CYS A 114 9.58 -6.28 2.24
C CYS A 114 10.12 -5.16 1.33
N THR A 115 11.32 -5.35 0.75
CA THR A 115 11.97 -4.45 -0.21
C THR A 115 11.88 -4.99 -1.62
#